data_AF-A0A349R102-F1
#
_entry.id   AF-A0A349R102-F1
#
_cell.length_a   1.000
_cell.length_b   1.000
_cell.length_c   1.000
_cell.angle_alpha   90.00
_cell.angle_beta   90.00
_cell.angle_gamma   90.00
#
_symmetry.space_group_name_H-M   'P 1'
#
loop_
_entity.id
_entity.type
_entity.pdbx_description
1 polymer ?
#
loop_
_entity_poly.entity_id
_entity_poly.type
_entity_poly.pdbx_seq_one_letter_code
_entity_poly.pdbx_strand_id
1 'polypeptide(L)'
;RSIPGDLAASLELYNKNLGLEYITGYVVEYALSVDNIFVMVLLFTSFGIPERYYHKVLVWGILGAIIMRFLFIFLGATLIAKFGWILYVFGAFLVFTGVKMFINRNQDEEVDPQNHPVVKFASRYFKVTPKLDGGHFFHVENGVKYMTPLFLVLLVIEFTDLIFAVDSIPAIFSVTKDPYVVFFSNIFAILGLRSMFFLLVNIIHKFQYLKVGLAFLLVFIGLKMLLHHWLAEVGFTTTHSLIVIVGILVLSIIASLLFPKKAEPTD
;
A
#
# COMPACT_ATOMS: atom_id res chain seq x y z
N ARG A 1 28.56 1.14 -21.35
CA ARG A 1 29.93 1.27 -21.90
C ARG A 1 29.98 0.51 -23.22
N SER A 2 30.37 1.13 -24.33
CA SER A 2 30.54 0.47 -25.64
C SER A 2 31.97 -0.06 -25.80
N ILE A 3 32.14 -1.12 -26.58
CA ILE A 3 33.44 -1.66 -27.00
C ILE A 3 33.76 -1.03 -28.37
N PRO A 4 34.78 -0.16 -28.49
CA PRO A 4 35.10 0.48 -29.76
C PRO A 4 35.47 -0.56 -30.83
N GLY A 5 34.84 -0.48 -32.01
CA GLY A 5 35.17 -1.31 -33.17
C GLY A 5 34.38 -2.62 -33.32
N ASP A 6 33.56 -3.00 -32.34
CA ASP A 6 32.71 -4.19 -32.41
C ASP A 6 31.26 -3.86 -32.00
N LEU A 7 30.42 -3.65 -33.01
CA LEU A 7 28.99 -3.36 -32.82
C LEU A 7 28.26 -4.56 -32.20
N ALA A 8 28.62 -5.80 -32.58
CA ALA A 8 27.95 -7.00 -32.09
C ALA A 8 28.24 -7.20 -30.60
N ALA A 9 29.51 -7.11 -30.18
CA ALA A 9 29.89 -7.21 -28.78
C ALA A 9 29.36 -6.03 -27.94
N SER A 10 29.30 -4.82 -28.52
CA SER A 10 28.69 -3.66 -27.86
C SER A 10 27.19 -3.82 -27.65
N LEU A 11 26.47 -4.36 -28.63
CA LEU A 11 25.03 -4.65 -28.54
C LEU A 11 24.75 -5.76 -27.52
N GLU A 12 25.55 -6.82 -27.51
CA GLU A 12 25.40 -7.91 -26.54
C GLU A 12 25.63 -7.43 -25.11
N LEU A 13 26.69 -6.65 -24.87
CA LEU A 13 26.98 -6.05 -23.56
C LEU A 13 25.88 -5.07 -23.12
N TYR A 14 25.37 -4.27 -24.06
CA TYR A 14 24.25 -3.35 -23.82
C TYR A 14 22.98 -4.12 -23.42
N ASN A 15 22.60 -5.13 -24.19
CA ASN A 15 21.43 -5.97 -23.91
C ASN A 15 21.55 -6.72 -22.57
N LYS A 16 22.74 -7.23 -22.25
CA LYS A 16 23.00 -7.90 -20.97
C LYS A 16 22.85 -6.95 -19.78
N ASN A 17 23.40 -5.73 -19.89
CA ASN A 17 23.27 -4.73 -18.83
C ASN A 17 21.81 -4.28 -18.67
N LEU A 18 21.10 -4.04 -19.77
CA LEU A 18 19.67 -3.74 -19.77
C LEU A 18 18.84 -4.84 -19.09
N GLY A 19 19.10 -6.10 -19.42
CA GLY A 19 18.43 -7.23 -18.80
C GLY A 19 18.68 -7.30 -17.30
N LEU A 20 19.93 -7.07 -16.86
CA LEU A 20 20.28 -7.03 -15.44
C LEU A 20 19.64 -5.84 -14.71
N GLU A 21 19.65 -4.66 -15.32
CA GLU A 21 19.02 -3.46 -14.77
C GLU A 21 17.50 -3.66 -14.64
N TYR A 22 16.86 -4.24 -15.65
CA TYR A 22 15.43 -4.59 -15.62
C TYR A 22 15.12 -5.60 -14.52
N ILE A 23 15.86 -6.70 -14.43
CA ILE A 23 15.62 -7.74 -13.41
C ILE A 23 15.87 -7.19 -12.00
N THR A 24 16.98 -6.47 -11.82
CA THR A 24 17.31 -5.84 -10.54
C THR A 24 16.21 -4.87 -10.15
N GLY A 25 15.78 -4.04 -11.09
CA GLY A 25 14.71 -3.10 -10.86
C GLY A 25 13.37 -3.73 -10.53
N TYR A 26 13.02 -4.79 -11.26
CA TYR A 26 11.82 -5.59 -11.04
C TYR A 26 11.84 -6.19 -9.64
N VAL A 27 12.94 -6.81 -9.22
CA VAL A 27 13.06 -7.43 -7.88
C VAL A 27 13.00 -6.38 -6.78
N VAL A 28 13.67 -5.25 -6.95
CA VAL A 28 13.64 -4.14 -5.98
C VAL A 28 12.21 -3.63 -5.81
N GLU A 29 11.53 -3.31 -6.91
CA GLU A 29 10.15 -2.81 -6.85
C GLU A 29 9.16 -3.88 -6.38
N TYR A 30 9.36 -5.14 -6.75
CA TYR A 30 8.53 -6.27 -6.29
C TYR A 30 8.66 -6.46 -4.77
N ALA A 31 9.87 -6.40 -4.23
CA ALA A 31 10.11 -6.48 -2.79
C ALA A 31 9.48 -5.30 -2.03
N LEU A 32 9.61 -4.08 -2.55
CA LEU A 32 8.99 -2.89 -1.96
C LEU A 32 7.46 -2.91 -2.06
N SER A 33 6.92 -3.52 -3.11
CA SER A 33 5.47 -3.65 -3.31
C SER A 33 4.80 -4.59 -2.29
N VAL A 34 5.55 -5.49 -1.64
CA VAL A 34 5.03 -6.34 -0.57
C VAL A 34 4.52 -5.50 0.61
N ASP A 35 5.21 -4.42 0.97
CA ASP A 35 4.75 -3.48 1.99
C ASP A 35 3.42 -2.84 1.59
N ASN A 36 3.23 -2.53 0.30
CA ASN A 36 2.00 -1.96 -0.24
C ASN A 36 0.82 -2.93 -0.09
N ILE A 37 1.03 -4.24 -0.29
CA ILE A 37 -0.02 -5.27 -0.08
C ILE A 37 -0.51 -5.24 1.35
N PHE A 38 0.42 -5.20 2.31
CA PHE A 38 0.05 -5.18 3.72
C PHE A 38 -0.77 -3.96 4.08
N VAL A 39 -0.42 -2.78 3.57
CA VAL A 39 -1.23 -1.58 3.76
C VAL A 39 -2.60 -1.68 3.09
N MET A 40 -2.69 -2.24 1.88
CA MET A 40 -3.98 -2.42 1.21
C MET A 40 -4.92 -3.35 2.00
N VAL A 41 -4.42 -4.51 2.42
CA VAL A 41 -5.16 -5.47 3.23
C VAL A 41 -5.63 -4.86 4.55
N LEU A 42 -4.73 -4.11 5.18
CA LEU A 42 -5.01 -3.36 6.40
C LEU A 42 -6.12 -2.32 6.20
N LEU A 43 -6.05 -1.54 5.12
CA LEU A 43 -7.09 -0.56 4.78
C LEU A 43 -8.43 -1.24 4.51
N PHE A 44 -8.44 -2.34 3.77
CA PHE A 44 -9.68 -3.08 3.54
C PHE A 44 -10.31 -3.60 4.84
N THR A 45 -9.49 -4.15 5.74
CA THR A 45 -9.94 -4.67 7.03
C THR A 45 -10.41 -3.53 7.95
N SER A 46 -9.63 -2.44 8.02
CA SER A 46 -9.93 -1.27 8.86
C SER A 46 -11.15 -0.47 8.41
N PHE A 47 -11.48 -0.53 7.12
CA PHE A 47 -12.69 0.09 6.58
C PHE A 47 -13.87 -0.89 6.50
N GLY A 48 -13.72 -2.12 7.00
CA GLY A 48 -14.79 -3.11 7.00
C GLY A 48 -15.27 -3.47 5.59
N ILE A 49 -14.39 -3.43 4.59
CA ILE A 49 -14.77 -3.73 3.21
C ILE A 49 -14.93 -5.25 3.06
N PRO A 50 -16.08 -5.73 2.56
CA PRO A 50 -16.25 -7.15 2.25
C PRO A 50 -15.29 -7.62 1.15
N GLU A 51 -14.74 -8.83 1.30
CA GLU A 51 -13.75 -9.43 0.38
C GLU A 51 -14.19 -9.47 -1.08
N ARG A 52 -15.49 -9.66 -1.33
CA ARG A 52 -16.07 -9.63 -2.69
C ARG A 52 -15.75 -8.36 -3.48
N TYR A 53 -15.40 -7.26 -2.79
CA TYR A 53 -15.06 -5.99 -3.42
C TYR A 53 -13.56 -5.74 -3.55
N TYR A 54 -12.70 -6.56 -2.94
CA TYR A 54 -11.24 -6.38 -2.99
C TYR A 54 -10.73 -6.40 -4.41
N HIS A 55 -11.17 -7.38 -5.21
CA HIS A 55 -10.78 -7.49 -6.62
C HIS A 55 -11.04 -6.19 -7.38
N LYS A 56 -12.21 -5.58 -7.18
CA LYS A 56 -12.58 -4.35 -7.88
C LYS A 56 -11.67 -3.19 -7.49
N VAL A 57 -11.46 -2.98 -6.20
CA VAL A 57 -10.60 -1.89 -5.72
C VAL A 57 -9.15 -2.10 -6.15
N LEU A 58 -8.65 -3.34 -6.13
CA LEU A 58 -7.28 -3.65 -6.57
C LEU A 58 -7.07 -3.37 -8.06
N VAL A 59 -8.03 -3.72 -8.92
CA VAL A 59 -7.94 -3.44 -10.35
C VAL A 59 -7.80 -1.94 -10.60
N TRP A 60 -8.67 -1.15 -9.96
CA TRP A 60 -8.64 0.31 -10.11
C TRP A 60 -7.42 0.93 -9.43
N GLY A 61 -7.00 0.39 -8.28
CA GLY A 61 -5.82 0.84 -7.55
C GLY A 61 -4.53 0.58 -8.32
N ILE A 62 -4.39 -0.59 -8.95
CA ILE A 62 -3.25 -0.91 -9.83
C ILE A 62 -3.25 0.03 -11.04
N LEU A 63 -4.40 0.27 -11.67
CA LEU A 63 -4.49 1.18 -12.81
C LEU A 63 -4.09 2.61 -12.41
N GLY A 64 -4.59 3.12 -11.28
CA GLY A 64 -4.22 4.41 -10.71
C GLY A 64 -2.73 4.49 -10.40
N ALA A 65 -2.18 3.48 -9.72
CA ALA A 65 -0.75 3.38 -9.42
C ALA A 65 0.12 3.44 -10.68
N ILE A 66 -0.24 2.73 -11.76
CA ILE A 66 0.49 2.76 -13.03
C ILE A 66 0.51 4.18 -13.62
N ILE A 67 -0.64 4.87 -13.60
CA ILE A 67 -0.75 6.25 -14.10
C ILE A 67 0.08 7.20 -13.24
N MET A 68 -0.06 7.11 -11.92
CA MET A 68 0.69 7.95 -10.98
C MET A 68 2.20 7.74 -11.12
N ARG A 69 2.65 6.49 -11.27
CA ARG A 69 4.06 6.18 -11.46
C ARG A 69 4.60 6.63 -12.80
N PHE A 70 3.81 6.52 -13.88
CA PHE A 70 4.16 7.17 -15.15
C PHE A 70 4.41 8.66 -14.92
N LEU A 71 3.49 9.35 -14.24
CA LEU A 71 3.65 10.77 -13.93
C LEU A 71 4.92 11.04 -13.10
N PHE A 72 5.20 10.29 -12.03
CA PHE A 72 6.40 10.56 -11.22
C PHE A 72 7.73 10.24 -11.90
N ILE A 73 7.79 9.16 -12.67
CA ILE A 73 9.02 8.75 -13.36
C ILE A 73 9.38 9.78 -14.42
N PHE A 74 8.40 10.27 -15.19
CA PHE A 74 8.65 11.19 -16.31
C PHE A 74 8.62 12.67 -15.92
N LEU A 75 7.80 13.09 -14.93
CA LEU A 75 7.80 14.47 -14.41
C LEU A 75 8.94 14.71 -13.40
N GLY A 76 9.56 13.65 -12.90
CA GLY A 76 10.70 13.70 -11.98
C GLY A 76 10.31 13.89 -10.50
N ALA A 77 11.21 13.45 -9.61
CA ALA A 77 11.05 13.48 -8.15
C ALA A 77 10.86 14.89 -7.55
N THR A 78 11.12 15.95 -8.32
CA THR A 78 10.92 17.35 -7.87
C THR A 78 9.47 17.70 -7.61
N LEU A 79 8.51 16.97 -8.19
CA LEU A 79 7.08 17.14 -7.88
C LEU A 79 6.79 16.76 -6.42
N ILE A 80 7.36 15.65 -5.96
CA ILE A 80 7.10 15.04 -4.65
C ILE A 80 7.59 15.93 -3.50
N ALA A 81 8.77 16.54 -3.64
CA ALA A 81 9.35 17.40 -2.60
C ALA A 81 8.45 18.59 -2.22
N LYS A 82 7.60 19.07 -3.15
CA LYS A 82 6.62 20.14 -2.88
C LYS A 82 5.39 19.67 -2.11
N PHE A 83 5.12 18.36 -2.10
CA PHE A 83 3.97 17.76 -1.42
C PHE A 83 4.33 17.11 -0.07
N GLY A 84 5.55 17.29 0.46
CA GLY A 84 5.99 16.64 1.71
C GLY A 84 5.09 16.88 2.92
N TRP A 85 4.32 17.98 2.96
CA TRP A 85 3.33 18.23 4.02
C TRP A 85 2.23 17.15 4.09
N ILE A 86 1.90 16.52 2.96
CA ILE A 86 0.87 15.47 2.88
C ILE A 86 1.27 14.22 3.68
N LEU A 87 2.58 13.96 3.80
CA LEU A 87 3.12 12.86 4.58
C LEU A 87 2.76 13.00 6.05
N TYR A 88 2.82 14.23 6.60
CA TYR A 88 2.49 14.47 7.99
C TYR A 88 0.99 14.29 8.26
N VAL A 89 0.14 14.80 7.35
CA VAL A 89 -1.32 14.65 7.46
C VAL A 89 -1.71 13.18 7.40
N PHE A 90 -1.18 12.44 6.43
CA PHE A 90 -1.49 11.02 6.26
C PHE A 90 -0.86 10.16 7.36
N GLY A 91 0.35 10.48 7.80
CA GLY A 91 1.02 9.81 8.91
C GLY A 91 0.23 9.95 10.22
N ALA A 92 -0.20 11.17 10.58
CA ALA A 92 -1.06 11.40 11.74
C ALA A 92 -2.38 10.62 11.64
N PHE A 93 -2.94 10.58 10.43
CA PHE A 93 -4.16 9.83 10.16
C PHE A 93 -4.00 8.31 10.37
N LEU A 94 -2.91 7.71 9.90
CA LEU A 94 -2.62 6.28 10.11
C LEU A 94 -2.37 5.97 11.59
N VAL A 95 -1.62 6.81 12.30
CA VAL A 95 -1.41 6.65 13.76
C VAL A 95 -2.74 6.68 14.50
N PHE A 96 -3.59 7.66 14.20
CA PHE A 96 -4.90 7.77 14.83
C PHE A 96 -5.77 6.52 14.57
N THR A 97 -5.79 6.05 13.33
CA THR A 97 -6.57 4.87 12.93
C THR A 97 -6.05 3.60 13.62
N GLY A 98 -4.72 3.43 13.68
CA GLY A 98 -4.08 2.31 14.37
C GLY A 98 -4.34 2.29 15.86
N VAL A 99 -4.21 3.43 16.54
CA VAL A 99 -4.53 3.54 17.98
C VAL A 99 -6.00 3.23 18.24
N LYS A 100 -6.92 3.78 17.44
CA LYS A 100 -8.35 3.50 17.58
C LYS A 100 -8.68 2.02 17.35
N MET A 101 -8.07 1.40 16.34
CA MET A 101 -8.23 -0.03 16.05
C MET A 101 -7.72 -0.90 17.21
N PHE A 102 -6.61 -0.51 17.86
CA PHE A 102 -6.11 -1.19 19.05
C PHE A 102 -7.06 -1.07 20.24
N ILE A 103 -7.63 0.12 20.48
CA ILE A 103 -8.56 0.35 21.60
C ILE A 103 -9.85 -0.46 21.41
N ASN A 104 -10.39 -0.47 20.19
CA ASN A 104 -11.65 -1.17 19.87
C ASN A 104 -11.46 -2.66 19.57
N ARG A 105 -10.28 -3.23 19.79
CA ARG A 105 -9.94 -4.62 19.37
C ARG A 105 -10.81 -5.72 20.00
N ASN A 106 -11.37 -5.46 21.18
CA ASN A 106 -12.19 -6.40 21.96
C ASN A 106 -13.70 -6.19 21.78
N GLN A 107 -14.11 -5.22 20.97
CA GLN A 107 -15.51 -5.05 20.59
C GLN A 107 -15.73 -5.92 19.36
N ASP A 108 -16.57 -6.95 19.46
CA ASP A 108 -17.10 -7.72 18.31
C ASP A 108 -18.11 -6.90 17.49
N GLU A 109 -17.99 -5.57 17.51
CA GLU A 109 -18.65 -4.75 16.52
C GLU A 109 -17.94 -4.98 15.19
N GLU A 110 -18.67 -5.56 14.22
CA GLU A 110 -18.27 -5.49 12.82
C GLU A 110 -17.83 -4.06 12.52
N VAL A 111 -16.64 -3.90 11.95
CA VAL A 111 -16.07 -2.58 11.65
C VAL A 111 -17.01 -1.90 10.66
N ASP A 112 -17.92 -1.08 11.18
CA ASP A 112 -18.93 -0.44 10.36
C ASP A 112 -18.25 0.64 9.51
N PRO A 113 -18.20 0.46 8.17
CA PRO A 113 -17.59 1.44 7.28
C PRO A 113 -18.21 2.83 7.48
N GLN A 114 -19.48 2.89 7.88
CA GLN A 114 -20.25 4.11 8.08
C GLN A 114 -19.77 4.94 9.27
N ASN A 115 -19.22 4.29 10.29
CA ASN A 115 -18.71 4.93 11.49
C ASN A 115 -17.20 5.19 11.44
N HIS A 116 -16.54 4.87 10.32
CA HIS A 116 -15.12 5.09 10.15
C HIS A 116 -14.78 6.60 10.17
N PRO A 117 -13.72 7.03 10.90
CA PRO A 117 -13.34 8.45 10.99
C PRO A 117 -13.11 9.11 9.63
N VAL A 118 -12.56 8.37 8.66
CA VAL A 118 -12.35 8.86 7.28
C VAL A 118 -13.66 9.10 6.58
N VAL A 119 -14.62 8.19 6.71
CA VAL A 119 -15.93 8.34 6.09
C VAL A 119 -16.62 9.55 6.70
N LYS A 120 -16.60 9.71 8.03
CA LYS A 120 -17.14 10.90 8.72
C LYS A 120 -16.45 12.21 8.33
N PHE A 121 -15.12 12.21 8.24
CA PHE A 121 -14.36 13.39 7.83
C PHE A 121 -14.62 13.73 6.35
N ALA A 122 -14.58 12.74 5.46
CA ALA A 122 -14.88 12.93 4.06
C ALA A 122 -16.33 13.36 3.84
N SER A 123 -17.31 12.83 4.58
CA SER A 123 -18.71 13.27 4.57
C SER A 123 -18.89 14.75 4.97
N ARG A 124 -17.94 15.35 5.70
CA ARG A 124 -17.99 16.77 6.09
C ARG A 124 -17.61 17.70 4.94
N TYR A 125 -16.72 17.27 4.04
CA TYR A 125 -16.24 18.10 2.91
C TYR A 125 -16.79 17.65 1.57
N PHE A 126 -17.20 16.39 1.46
CA PHE A 126 -17.67 15.76 0.25
C PHE A 126 -19.00 15.03 0.48
N LYS A 127 -19.74 14.83 -0.59
CA LYS A 127 -20.98 14.06 -0.58
C LYS A 127 -20.63 12.58 -0.53
N VAL A 128 -20.56 12.01 0.66
CA VAL A 128 -20.23 10.59 0.89
C VAL A 128 -21.46 9.87 1.44
N THR A 129 -21.84 8.76 0.80
CA THR A 129 -22.89 7.89 1.32
C THR A 129 -22.28 6.84 2.24
N PRO A 130 -22.94 6.50 3.36
CA PRO A 130 -22.53 5.38 4.22
C PRO A 130 -22.74 4.02 3.53
N LYS A 131 -23.63 3.92 2.54
CA LYS A 131 -24.03 2.64 1.95
C LYS A 131 -22.96 2.10 0.98
N LEU A 132 -22.60 0.83 1.16
CA LEU A 132 -21.89 0.06 0.14
C LEU A 132 -22.91 -0.34 -0.95
N ASP A 133 -23.01 0.47 -1.99
CA ASP A 133 -23.95 0.26 -3.10
C ASP A 133 -23.47 -0.82 -4.08
N GLY A 134 -23.56 -2.10 -3.71
CA GLY A 134 -23.27 -3.23 -4.61
C GLY A 134 -21.85 -3.26 -5.21
N GLY A 135 -20.91 -2.50 -4.63
CA GLY A 135 -19.55 -2.33 -5.14
C GLY A 135 -19.39 -1.19 -6.15
N HIS A 136 -20.39 -0.34 -6.37
CA HIS A 136 -20.22 0.90 -7.14
C HIS A 136 -19.39 1.92 -6.36
N PHE A 137 -18.51 2.65 -7.04
CA PHE A 137 -17.72 3.71 -6.41
C PHE A 137 -18.55 4.96 -6.10
N PHE A 138 -19.59 5.19 -6.90
CA PHE A 138 -20.49 6.31 -6.74
C PHE A 138 -21.93 5.81 -6.70
N HIS A 139 -22.70 6.38 -5.79
CA HIS A 139 -24.14 6.15 -5.68
C HIS A 139 -24.87 7.45 -6.03
N VAL A 140 -25.91 7.39 -6.85
CA VAL A 140 -26.71 8.57 -7.20
C VAL A 140 -28.04 8.47 -6.47
N GLU A 141 -28.29 9.40 -5.55
CA GLU A 141 -29.54 9.49 -4.80
C GLU A 141 -30.12 10.89 -5.01
N ASN A 142 -31.38 10.97 -5.45
CA ASN A 142 -32.07 12.23 -5.74
C ASN A 142 -31.30 13.18 -6.70
N GLY A 143 -30.68 12.62 -7.75
CA GLY A 143 -29.90 13.39 -8.74
C GLY A 143 -28.52 13.87 -8.24
N VAL A 144 -28.14 13.53 -7.02
CA VAL A 144 -26.85 13.91 -6.42
C VAL A 144 -25.92 12.71 -6.39
N LYS A 145 -24.70 12.88 -6.93
CA LYS A 145 -23.65 11.85 -6.94
C LYS A 145 -22.90 11.84 -5.61
N TYR A 146 -23.01 10.75 -4.88
CA TYR A 146 -22.32 10.47 -3.64
C TYR A 146 -21.14 9.51 -3.86
N MET A 147 -20.04 9.73 -3.18
CA MET A 147 -18.93 8.79 -3.09
C MET A 147 -19.26 7.70 -2.06
N THR A 148 -18.97 6.46 -2.41
CA THR A 148 -19.12 5.33 -1.48
C THR A 148 -17.85 5.14 -0.65
N PRO A 149 -17.90 4.39 0.46
CA PRO A 149 -16.71 4.03 1.22
C PRO A 149 -15.66 3.30 0.38
N LEU A 150 -16.10 2.55 -0.64
CA LEU A 150 -15.23 1.83 -1.56
C LEU A 150 -14.32 2.77 -2.36
N PHE A 151 -14.86 3.92 -2.77
CA PHE A 151 -14.08 4.92 -3.50
C PHE A 151 -13.10 5.66 -2.58
N LEU A 152 -13.50 5.91 -1.33
CA LEU A 152 -12.59 6.48 -0.34
C LEU A 152 -11.41 5.55 -0.06
N VAL A 153 -11.65 4.24 0.09
CA VAL A 153 -10.57 3.25 0.25
C VAL A 153 -9.66 3.23 -0.96
N LEU A 154 -10.21 3.27 -2.18
CA LEU A 154 -9.43 3.35 -3.42
C LEU A 154 -8.50 4.58 -3.40
N LEU A 155 -9.03 5.76 -3.06
CA LEU A 155 -8.24 6.99 -2.97
C LEU A 155 -7.12 6.86 -1.94
N VAL A 156 -7.42 6.35 -0.74
CA VAL A 156 -6.42 6.18 0.33
C VAL A 156 -5.31 5.21 -0.09
N ILE A 157 -5.66 4.13 -0.80
CA ILE A 157 -4.68 3.20 -1.38
C ILE A 157 -3.78 3.92 -2.40
N GLU A 158 -4.36 4.71 -3.30
CA GLU A 158 -3.62 5.44 -4.34
C GLU A 158 -2.68 6.50 -3.73
N PHE A 159 -3.13 7.22 -2.71
CA PHE A 159 -2.29 8.14 -1.94
C PHE A 159 -1.17 7.42 -1.18
N THR A 160 -1.43 6.22 -0.65
CA THR A 160 -0.39 5.44 0.03
C THR A 160 0.68 4.98 -0.97
N ASP A 161 0.29 4.50 -2.15
CA ASP A 161 1.24 4.08 -3.19
C ASP A 161 2.11 5.25 -3.66
N LEU A 162 1.50 6.42 -3.86
CA LEU A 162 2.20 7.68 -4.11
C LEU A 162 3.29 7.96 -3.06
N ILE A 163 2.95 7.77 -1.79
CA ILE A 163 3.87 8.02 -0.68
C ILE A 163 5.01 7.00 -0.67
N PHE A 164 4.73 5.74 -0.98
CA PHE A 164 5.78 4.73 -1.11
C PHE A 164 6.67 4.94 -2.34
N ALA A 165 6.12 5.52 -3.40
CA ALA A 165 6.89 5.91 -4.58
C ALA A 165 7.97 6.96 -4.25
N VAL A 166 7.80 7.76 -3.19
CA VAL A 166 8.82 8.73 -2.71
C VAL A 166 10.13 8.04 -2.32
N ASP A 167 10.04 6.90 -1.65
CA ASP A 167 11.22 6.14 -1.22
C ASP A 167 11.70 5.19 -2.33
N SER A 168 10.78 4.59 -3.10
CA SER A 168 11.12 3.57 -4.10
C SER A 168 11.69 4.16 -5.40
N ILE A 169 11.20 5.32 -5.86
CA ILE A 169 11.64 5.94 -7.13
C ILE A 169 13.13 6.34 -7.08
N PRO A 170 13.63 7.05 -6.05
CA PRO A 170 15.06 7.33 -5.94
C PRO A 170 15.91 6.05 -5.85
N ALA A 171 15.40 5.01 -5.17
CA ALA A 171 16.10 3.74 -5.04
C ALA A 171 16.26 3.04 -6.40
N ILE A 172 15.21 2.98 -7.23
CA ILE A 172 15.30 2.37 -8.56
C ILE A 172 16.14 3.21 -9.53
N PHE A 173 16.09 4.54 -9.44
CA PHE A 173 16.97 5.41 -10.21
C PHE A 173 18.45 5.33 -9.79
N SER A 174 18.77 4.66 -8.67
CA SER A 174 20.16 4.32 -8.33
C SER A 174 20.67 3.10 -9.10
N VAL A 175 19.77 2.22 -9.53
CA VAL A 175 20.08 1.00 -10.32
C VAL A 175 20.26 1.35 -11.80
N THR A 176 19.32 2.09 -12.36
CA THR A 176 19.36 2.51 -13.77
C THR A 176 18.90 3.94 -13.93
N LYS A 177 19.47 4.65 -14.91
CA LYS A 177 19.05 5.99 -15.29
C LYS A 177 18.06 6.00 -16.45
N ASP A 178 17.76 4.84 -17.04
CA ASP A 178 16.80 4.72 -18.13
C ASP A 178 15.36 4.69 -17.56
N PRO A 179 14.56 5.77 -17.76
CA PRO A 179 13.20 5.84 -17.24
C PRO A 179 12.26 4.78 -17.82
N TYR A 180 12.55 4.24 -19.01
CA TYR A 180 11.76 3.15 -19.58
C TYR A 180 11.99 1.84 -18.83
N VAL A 181 13.25 1.52 -18.50
CA VAL A 181 13.57 0.34 -17.69
C VAL A 181 12.93 0.46 -16.31
N VAL A 182 13.01 1.64 -15.68
CA VAL A 182 12.33 1.93 -14.40
C VAL A 182 10.83 1.70 -14.51
N PHE A 183 10.20 2.29 -15.54
CA PHE A 183 8.75 2.22 -15.72
C PHE A 183 8.24 0.80 -15.97
N PHE A 184 8.83 0.08 -16.94
CA PHE A 184 8.38 -1.27 -17.27
C PHE A 184 8.66 -2.25 -16.13
N SER A 185 9.86 -2.22 -15.52
CA SER A 185 10.18 -3.11 -14.40
C SER A 185 9.21 -2.93 -13.23
N ASN A 186 8.82 -1.69 -12.95
CA ASN A 186 7.85 -1.41 -11.91
C ASN A 186 6.41 -1.85 -12.27
N ILE A 187 5.93 -1.59 -13.49
CA ILE A 187 4.60 -2.05 -13.91
C ILE A 187 4.49 -3.56 -13.76
N PHE A 188 5.48 -4.31 -14.26
CA PHE A 188 5.47 -5.76 -14.14
C PHE A 188 5.52 -6.24 -12.68
N ALA A 189 6.23 -5.52 -11.81
CA ALA A 189 6.22 -5.80 -10.37
C ALA A 189 4.81 -5.59 -9.76
N ILE A 190 4.15 -4.47 -10.06
CA ILE A 190 2.80 -4.15 -9.56
C ILE A 190 1.73 -5.08 -10.14
N LEU A 191 1.85 -5.50 -11.40
CA LEU A 191 0.93 -6.49 -11.97
C LEU A 191 1.01 -7.84 -11.24
N GLY A 192 2.20 -8.21 -10.75
CA GLY A 192 2.41 -9.37 -9.89
C GLY A 192 1.80 -9.26 -8.48
N LEU A 193 1.41 -8.06 -8.05
CA LEU A 193 0.79 -7.79 -6.75
C LEU A 193 -0.55 -8.52 -6.58
N ARG A 194 -1.31 -8.69 -7.66
CA ARG A 194 -2.67 -9.27 -7.60
C ARG A 194 -2.65 -10.69 -7.03
N SER A 195 -1.75 -11.55 -7.52
CA SER A 195 -1.65 -12.93 -7.05
C SER A 195 -1.19 -13.00 -5.60
N MET A 196 -0.20 -12.19 -5.23
CA MET A 196 0.30 -12.08 -3.85
C MET A 196 -0.76 -11.57 -2.88
N PHE A 197 -1.55 -10.57 -3.28
CA PHE A 197 -2.64 -10.07 -2.45
C PHE A 197 -3.68 -11.16 -2.15
N PHE A 198 -4.14 -11.89 -3.17
CA PHE A 198 -5.14 -12.95 -2.96
C PHE A 198 -4.57 -14.13 -2.18
N LEU A 199 -3.30 -14.47 -2.38
CA LEU A 199 -2.62 -15.44 -1.52
C LEU A 199 -2.66 -14.98 -0.07
N LEU A 200 -2.31 -13.71 0.19
CA LEU A 200 -2.23 -13.17 1.53
C LEU A 200 -3.59 -13.09 2.23
N VAL A 201 -4.62 -12.57 1.57
CA VAL A 201 -5.98 -12.46 2.12
C VAL A 201 -6.56 -13.84 2.47
N ASN A 202 -6.31 -14.86 1.65
CA ASN A 202 -6.80 -16.22 1.94
C ASN A 202 -6.17 -16.84 3.20
N ILE A 203 -4.95 -16.44 3.54
CA ILE A 203 -4.27 -16.93 4.75
C ILE A 203 -4.64 -16.06 5.96
N ILE A 204 -5.05 -14.81 5.72
CA ILE A 204 -5.19 -13.81 6.78
C ILE A 204 -6.30 -14.10 7.78
N HIS A 205 -7.40 -14.71 7.32
CA HIS A 205 -8.53 -15.11 8.17
C HIS A 205 -8.18 -16.19 9.20
N LYS A 206 -7.06 -16.89 9.00
CA LYS A 206 -6.56 -17.87 9.99
C LYS A 206 -5.91 -17.19 11.21
N PHE A 207 -5.71 -15.87 11.19
CA PHE A 207 -5.00 -15.16 12.26
C PHE A 207 -5.96 -14.26 13.08
N GLN A 208 -6.27 -14.67 14.31
CA GLN A 208 -7.16 -13.96 15.23
C GLN A 208 -6.53 -12.68 15.82
N TYR A 209 -5.23 -12.69 16.14
CA TYR A 209 -4.52 -11.49 16.62
C TYR A 209 -4.13 -10.51 15.51
N LEU A 210 -4.58 -10.77 14.28
CA LEU A 210 -4.32 -9.91 13.16
C LEU A 210 -4.82 -8.48 13.42
N LYS A 211 -5.99 -8.28 14.04
CA LYS A 211 -6.47 -6.93 14.40
C LYS A 211 -5.45 -6.15 15.25
N VAL A 212 -4.76 -6.83 16.16
CA VAL A 212 -3.73 -6.23 17.03
C VAL A 212 -2.46 -5.96 16.25
N GLY A 213 -1.98 -6.93 15.46
CA GLY A 213 -0.82 -6.77 14.59
C GLY A 213 -0.99 -5.61 13.60
N LEU A 214 -2.17 -5.54 12.98
CA LEU A 214 -2.58 -4.48 12.05
C LEU A 214 -2.60 -3.10 12.71
N ALA A 215 -3.08 -3.00 13.95
CA ALA A 215 -3.06 -1.75 14.70
C ALA A 215 -1.64 -1.25 14.99
N PHE A 216 -0.74 -2.14 15.41
CA PHE A 216 0.68 -1.80 15.58
C PHE A 216 1.35 -1.39 14.28
N LEU A 217 1.02 -2.07 13.18
CA LEU A 217 1.56 -1.82 11.85
C LEU A 217 1.10 -0.45 11.33
N LEU A 218 -0.17 -0.07 11.51
CA LEU A 218 -0.69 1.28 11.21
C LEU A 218 0.06 2.38 11.95
N VAL A 219 0.25 2.19 13.26
CA VAL A 219 0.97 3.16 14.10
C VAL A 219 2.42 3.27 13.66
N PHE A 220 3.08 2.15 13.36
CA PHE A 220 4.45 2.14 12.89
C PHE A 220 4.62 2.88 11.56
N ILE A 221 3.80 2.56 10.54
CA ILE A 221 3.87 3.24 9.24
C ILE A 221 3.54 4.72 9.38
N GLY A 222 2.50 5.06 10.14
CA GLY A 222 2.13 6.45 10.38
C GLY A 222 3.23 7.26 11.08
N LEU A 223 3.90 6.67 12.08
CA LEU A 223 5.04 7.29 12.75
C LEU A 223 6.24 7.43 11.81
N LYS A 224 6.56 6.41 10.99
CA LYS A 224 7.61 6.49 9.96
C LYS A 224 7.38 7.68 9.04
N MET A 225 6.13 7.91 8.63
CA MET A 225 5.77 9.02 7.75
C MET A 225 5.87 10.39 8.45
N LEU A 226 5.39 10.49 9.70
CA LEU A 226 5.51 11.70 10.51
C LEU A 226 6.96 12.08 10.80
N LEU A 227 7.80 11.08 10.99
CA LEU A 227 9.20 11.24 11.38
C LEU A 227 10.14 11.08 10.18
N HIS A 228 9.64 11.15 8.95
CA HIS A 228 10.41 10.88 7.72
C HIS A 228 11.72 11.68 7.66
N HIS A 229 11.70 12.96 8.04
CA HIS A 229 12.89 13.80 8.03
C HIS A 229 13.95 13.34 9.04
N TRP A 230 13.52 13.03 10.27
CA TRP A 230 14.42 12.56 11.33
C TRP A 230 14.95 11.14 11.06
N LEU A 231 14.11 10.25 10.53
CA LEU A 231 14.52 8.90 10.14
C LEU A 231 15.56 8.91 9.01
N ALA A 232 15.44 9.85 8.07
CA ALA A 232 16.42 10.01 6.99
C ALA A 232 17.80 10.43 7.53
N GLU A 233 17.85 11.32 8.53
CA GLU A 233 19.11 11.74 9.18
C GLU A 233 19.78 10.61 9.98
N VAL A 234 18.98 9.73 10.59
CA VAL A 234 19.46 8.56 11.35
C VAL A 234 19.88 7.40 10.42
N GLY A 235 19.63 7.52 9.11
CA GLY A 235 19.95 6.48 8.13
C GLY A 235 18.97 5.30 8.13
N PHE A 236 17.74 5.51 8.61
CA PHE A 236 16.71 4.48 8.59
C PHE A 236 16.25 4.20 7.16
N THR A 237 16.71 3.08 6.61
CA THR A 237 16.37 2.67 5.23
C THR A 237 15.06 1.89 5.16
N THR A 238 14.52 1.75 3.95
CA THR A 238 13.33 0.96 3.67
C THR A 238 13.47 -0.51 4.09
N THR A 239 14.69 -1.05 4.05
CA THR A 239 14.99 -2.41 4.55
C THR A 239 14.66 -2.58 6.04
N HIS A 240 14.93 -1.57 6.86
CA HIS A 240 14.58 -1.61 8.29
C HIS A 240 13.06 -1.56 8.48
N SER A 241 12.35 -0.76 7.68
CA SER A 241 10.89 -0.73 7.66
C SER A 241 10.31 -2.10 7.35
N LEU A 242 10.81 -2.75 6.30
CA LEU A 242 10.38 -4.07 5.87
C LEU A 242 10.61 -5.12 6.97
N ILE A 243 11.77 -5.12 7.62
CA ILE A 243 12.07 -6.03 8.73
C ILE A 243 11.09 -5.85 9.89
N VAL A 244 10.77 -4.59 10.26
CA VAL A 244 9.82 -4.32 11.34
C VAL A 244 8.40 -4.76 10.95
N ILE A 245 7.96 -4.47 9.73
CA ILE A 245 6.64 -4.88 9.21
C ILE A 245 6.53 -6.40 9.23
N VAL A 246 7.49 -7.10 8.64
CA VAL A 246 7.54 -8.58 8.63
C VAL A 246 7.61 -9.12 10.06
N GLY A 247 8.40 -8.50 10.93
CA GLY A 247 8.53 -8.89 12.34
C GLY A 247 7.20 -8.80 13.10
N ILE A 248 6.47 -7.68 12.96
CA ILE A 248 5.15 -7.50 13.58
C ILE A 248 4.18 -8.58 13.09
N LEU A 249 4.19 -8.88 11.78
CA LEU A 249 3.31 -9.88 11.19
C LEU A 249 3.65 -11.29 11.64
N VAL A 250 4.92 -11.68 11.59
CA VAL A 250 5.39 -12.99 12.06
C VAL A 250 5.06 -13.16 13.53
N LEU A 251 5.30 -12.16 14.36
CA LEU A 251 4.93 -12.19 15.77
C LEU A 251 3.42 -12.35 15.97
N SER A 252 2.61 -11.63 15.18
CA SER A 252 1.14 -11.71 15.25
C SER A 252 0.61 -13.06 14.80
N ILE A 253 1.22 -13.63 13.75
CA ILE A 253 0.94 -14.97 13.24
C ILE A 253 1.30 -16.02 14.29
N ILE A 254 2.51 -15.97 14.84
CA ILE A 254 2.97 -16.91 15.87
C ILE A 254 2.09 -16.81 17.12
N ALA A 255 1.80 -15.60 17.60
CA ALA A 255 0.88 -15.40 18.73
C ALA A 255 -0.50 -16.00 18.44
N SER A 256 -1.00 -15.89 17.21
CA SER A 256 -2.27 -16.50 16.81
C SER A 256 -2.25 -18.01 16.67
N LEU A 257 -1.10 -18.61 16.37
CA LEU A 257 -0.96 -20.06 16.34
C LEU A 257 -0.77 -20.65 17.74
N LEU A 258 -0.08 -19.93 18.63
CA LEU A 258 0.17 -20.36 20.01
C LEU A 258 -1.05 -20.20 20.92
N PHE A 259 -1.91 -19.22 20.65
CA PHE A 259 -3.13 -18.94 21.43
C PHE A 259 -4.40 -18.98 20.54
N PRO A 260 -4.77 -20.13 19.98
CA PRO A 260 -5.98 -20.26 19.16
C PRO A 260 -7.26 -20.08 20.00
N LYS A 261 -8.31 -19.49 19.41
CA LYS A 261 -9.61 -19.28 20.08
C LYS A 261 -10.16 -20.64 20.55
N LYS A 262 -10.47 -20.76 21.84
CA LYS A 262 -11.23 -21.91 22.37
C LYS A 262 -12.60 -21.87 21.68
N ALA A 263 -12.96 -22.90 20.93
CA ALA A 263 -14.26 -22.98 20.27
C ALA A 263 -15.35 -22.72 21.31
N GLU A 264 -16.20 -21.72 21.06
CA GLU A 264 -17.43 -21.56 21.82
C GLU A 264 -18.27 -22.82 21.59
N PRO A 265 -18.84 -23.43 22.65
CA PRO A 265 -19.74 -24.56 22.45
C PRO A 265 -20.93 -24.06 21.63
N THR A 266 -21.15 -24.69 20.48
CA THR A 266 -22.41 -24.57 19.76
C THR A 266 -23.49 -25.23 20.62
N ASP A 267 -24.31 -24.43 21.30
CA ASP A 267 -25.61 -24.87 21.83
C ASP A 267 -26.66 -24.90 20.71
#